data_AF-W9TPQ6-F1
#
_entry.id   AF-W9TPQ6-F1
#
_cell.length_a   1.000
_cell.length_b   1.000
_cell.length_c   1.000
_cell.angle_alpha   90.00
_cell.angle_beta   90.00
_cell.angle_gamma   90.00
#
_symmetry.space_group_name_H-M   'P 1'
#
loop_
_entity.id
_entity.type
_entity.pdbx_description
1 polymer ?
#
loop_
_entity_poly.entity_id
_entity_poly.type
_entity_poly.pdbx_seq_one_letter_code
_entity_poly.pdbx_strand_id
1 'polypeptide(L)' 'MLQYEREPDEAGPVPDNLLLSNRELTVLRLIAQGCSNQEIAEQLFISLHTVKTHARRINTKLGVARRTQAVAKAKTLAWL' A
#
# COMPACT_ATOMS: atom_id res chain seq x y z
N MET A 1 -1.74 26.51 -6.38
CA MET A 1 -1.21 25.31 -5.70
C MET A 1 -2.32 24.27 -5.71
N LEU A 2 -2.23 23.28 -6.60
CA LEU A 2 -3.29 22.29 -6.80
C LEU A 2 -3.42 21.42 -5.54
N GLN A 3 -4.47 21.68 -4.77
CA GLN A 3 -4.99 20.74 -3.78
C GLN A 3 -5.68 19.63 -4.57
N TYR A 4 -4.99 18.51 -4.73
CA TYR A 4 -5.54 17.31 -5.36
C TYR A 4 -6.59 16.72 -4.42
N GLU A 5 -7.85 17.10 -4.66
CA GLU A 5 -9.04 16.45 -4.10
C GLU A 5 -8.98 14.97 -4.49
N ARG A 6 -8.63 14.12 -3.51
CA ARG A 6 -8.45 12.68 -3.73
C ARG A 6 -9.82 12.00 -3.61
N GLU A 7 -10.43 11.69 -4.74
CA GLU A 7 -11.67 10.92 -4.81
C GLU A 7 -11.54 9.55 -4.13
N PRO A 8 -12.59 9.08 -3.43
CA PRO A 8 -12.63 7.75 -2.85
C PRO A 8 -12.96 6.73 -3.95
N ASP A 9 -11.94 6.05 -4.47
CA ASP A 9 -12.12 4.93 -5.40
C ASP A 9 -12.81 3.74 -4.68
N GLU A 10 -14.08 3.56 -5.03
CA GLU A 10 -15.03 2.53 -4.64
C GLU A 10 -14.49 1.11 -4.93
N ALA A 11 -14.15 0.34 -3.90
CA ALA A 11 -13.70 -1.04 -4.06
C ALA A 11 -14.84 -2.03 -3.78
N GLY A 12 -15.49 -2.50 -4.86
CA GLY A 12 -16.26 -3.75 -4.85
C GLY A 12 -15.36 -4.98 -4.59
N PRO A 13 -15.95 -6.17 -4.33
CA PRO A 13 -15.18 -7.35 -3.95
C PRO A 13 -14.43 -7.90 -5.17
N VAL A 14 -13.14 -7.60 -5.25
CA VAL A 14 -12.26 -8.10 -6.31
C VAL A 14 -11.36 -9.21 -5.75
N PRO A 15 -11.08 -10.26 -6.55
CA PRO A 15 -10.41 -11.48 -6.10
C PRO A 15 -9.02 -11.18 -5.55
N ASP A 16 -8.48 -12.05 -4.71
CA ASP A 16 -7.42 -11.69 -3.76
C ASP A 16 -6.21 -10.94 -4.35
N ASN A 17 -5.77 -11.24 -5.58
CA ASN A 17 -4.67 -10.56 -6.28
C ASN A 17 -5.04 -9.19 -6.93
N LEU A 18 -6.33 -8.87 -7.04
CA LEU A 18 -6.86 -7.58 -7.51
C LEU A 18 -7.22 -6.61 -6.37
N LEU A 19 -7.13 -7.03 -5.10
CA LEU A 19 -7.50 -6.17 -3.97
C LEU A 19 -6.64 -4.90 -3.89
N LEU A 20 -5.35 -4.99 -4.22
CA LEU A 20 -4.42 -3.86 -4.16
C LEU A 20 -4.26 -3.20 -5.53
N SER A 21 -4.38 -1.88 -5.58
CA SER A 21 -4.05 -1.12 -6.79
C SER A 21 -2.54 -1.21 -7.08
N ASN A 22 -2.11 -0.99 -8.32
CA ASN A 22 -0.68 -1.01 -8.67
C ASN A 22 0.18 -0.13 -7.75
N ARG A 23 -0.33 1.04 -7.34
CA ARG A 23 0.36 1.93 -6.39
C ARG A 23 0.51 1.32 -5.00
N GLU A 24 -0.51 0.63 -4.52
CA GLU A 24 -0.47 -0.06 -3.23
C GLU A 24 0.48 -1.27 -3.26
N LEU A 25 0.50 -2.00 -4.39
CA LEU A 25 1.46 -3.07 -4.61
C LEU A 25 2.90 -2.54 -4.64
N THR A 26 3.16 -1.41 -5.30
CA THR A 26 4.48 -0.77 -5.29
C THR A 26 4.89 -0.39 -3.87
N VAL A 27 4.00 0.25 -3.10
CA VAL A 27 4.26 0.58 -1.69
C VAL A 27 4.58 -0.69 -0.89
N LEU A 28 3.79 -1.75 -1.06
CA LEU A 28 3.99 -3.03 -0.38
C LEU A 28 5.32 -3.70 -0.74
N ARG A 29 5.74 -3.63 -2.01
CA ARG A 29 7.04 -4.11 -2.49
C ARG A 29 8.19 -3.37 -1.82
N LEU A 30 8.10 -2.05 -1.73
CA LEU A 30 9.14 -1.25 -1.05
C LEU A 30 9.18 -1.54 0.45
N ILE A 31 8.03 -1.71 1.10
CA ILE A 31 7.97 -2.15 2.51
C ILE A 31 8.64 -3.52 2.67
N ALA A 32 8.41 -4.45 1.73
CA ALA A 32 9.01 -5.78 1.75
C ALA A 32 10.52 -5.77 1.51
N GLN A 33 11.04 -4.79 0.77
CA GLN A 33 12.48 -4.56 0.59
C GLN A 33 13.14 -3.95 1.85
N GLY A 34 12.35 -3.59 2.86
CA GLY A 34 12.86 -2.99 4.10
C GLY A 34 12.86 -1.47 4.11
N CYS A 35 12.34 -0.82 3.07
CA CYS A 35 12.27 0.64 3.03
C CYS A 35 11.37 1.19 4.16
N SER A 36 11.81 2.29 4.74
CA SER A 36 11.03 3.11 5.64
C SER A 36 9.95 3.89 4.89
N ASN A 37 8.91 4.35 5.59
CA ASN A 37 7.86 5.16 4.97
C ASN A 37 8.40 6.47 4.38
N GLN A 38 9.55 6.96 4.87
CA GLN A 38 10.23 8.15 4.35
C GLN A 38 10.92 7.85 3.03
N GLU A 39 11.68 6.76 2.94
CA GLU A 39 12.30 6.33 1.67
C GLU A 39 11.24 6.01 0.62
N ILE A 40 10.12 5.40 1.01
CA ILE A 40 8.98 5.15 0.11
C ILE A 40 8.38 6.46 -0.40
N ALA A 41 8.24 7.46 0.48
CA ALA A 41 7.75 8.78 0.12
C ALA A 41 8.67 9.46 -0.90
N GLU A 42 9.98 9.38 -0.69
CA GLU A 42 11.00 9.92 -1.60
C GLU A 42 11.01 9.19 -2.94
N GLN A 43 11.02 7.86 -2.96
CA GLN A 43 11.03 7.08 -4.20
C GLN A 43 9.76 7.23 -5.03
N LEU A 44 8.61 7.37 -4.39
CA LEU A 44 7.32 7.53 -5.07
C LEU A 44 6.95 9.00 -5.30
N PHE A 45 7.79 9.95 -4.87
CA PHE A 45 7.54 11.40 -4.93
C PHE A 45 6.17 11.80 -4.34
N ILE A 46 5.83 11.20 -3.19
CA ILE A 46 4.58 11.47 -2.45
C ILE A 46 4.88 11.85 -1.00
N SER A 47 3.92 12.44 -0.30
CA SER A 47 4.12 12.79 1.10
C SER A 47 4.13 11.56 2.02
N LEU A 48 4.88 11.64 3.14
CA LEU A 48 4.89 10.61 4.18
C LEU A 48 3.48 10.28 4.69
N HIS A 49 2.61 11.29 4.79
CA HIS A 49 1.21 11.11 5.17
C HIS A 49 0.47 10.23 4.15
N THR A 50 0.71 10.44 2.86
CA THR A 50 0.14 9.62 1.78
C THR A 50 0.61 8.17 1.87
N VAL A 51 1.90 7.93 2.15
CA VAL A 51 2.43 6.58 2.38
C VAL A 51 1.75 5.89 3.56
N LYS A 52 1.58 6.58 4.69
CA LYS A 52 0.86 6.04 5.86
C LYS A 52 -0.58 5.66 5.52
N THR A 53 -1.27 6.49 4.74
CA THR A 53 -2.62 6.20 4.26
C THR A 53 -2.65 4.97 3.35
N HIS A 54 -1.72 4.85 2.40
CA HIS A 54 -1.61 3.65 1.57
C HIS A 54 -1.32 2.40 2.40
N ALA A 55 -0.38 2.45 3.34
CA ALA A 55 -0.08 1.34 4.24
C ALA A 55 -1.31 0.91 5.07
N ARG A 56 -2.11 1.88 5.55
CA ARG A 56 -3.36 1.58 6.25
C ARG A 56 -4.38 0.91 5.34
N ARG A 57 -4.57 1.42 4.12
CA ARG A 57 -5.49 0.80 3.14
C ARG A 57 -5.04 -0.61 2.76
N ILE A 58 -3.75 -0.81 2.51
CA ILE A 58 -3.15 -2.13 2.27
C ILE A 58 -3.46 -3.08 3.43
N ASN A 59 -3.23 -2.63 4.67
CA ASN A 59 -3.50 -3.41 5.86
C ASN A 59 -4.99 -3.78 5.98
N THR A 60 -5.89 -2.83 5.76
CA THR A 60 -7.34 -3.07 5.76
C THR A 60 -7.74 -4.07 4.67
N LYS A 61 -7.26 -3.89 3.44
CA LYS A 61 -7.55 -4.77 2.29
C LYS A 61 -7.00 -6.18 2.50
N LEU A 62 -5.83 -6.28 3.11
CA LEU A 62 -5.22 -7.56 3.48
C LEU A 62 -5.79 -8.16 4.78
N GLY A 63 -6.64 -7.45 5.52
CA GLY A 63 -7.16 -7.88 6.81
C GLY A 63 -6.07 -8.10 7.87
N VAL A 64 -5.01 -7.31 7.84
CA VAL A 64 -3.87 -7.39 8.78
C VAL A 64 -3.74 -6.11 9.60
N ALA A 65 -3.19 -6.23 10.81
CA ALA A 65 -3.01 -5.08 11.70
C ALA A 65 -1.65 -4.39 11.53
N ARG A 66 -0.64 -5.12 11.07
CA ARG A 66 0.75 -4.63 11.02
C ARG A 66 1.37 -4.75 9.63
N ARG A 67 2.25 -3.81 9.30
CA ARG A 67 2.98 -3.81 8.01
C ARG A 67 3.80 -5.08 7.78
N THR A 68 4.36 -5.67 8.84
CA THR A 68 5.11 -6.94 8.76
C THR A 68 4.19 -8.11 8.42
N GLN A 69 2.95 -8.11 8.94
CA GLN A 69 1.93 -9.08 8.56
C GLN A 69 1.50 -8.88 7.11
N ALA A 70 1.39 -7.63 6.63
CA ALA A 70 1.12 -7.34 5.23
C ALA A 70 2.19 -7.93 4.30
N VAL A 71 3.47 -7.75 4.64
CA VAL A 71 4.59 -8.35 3.89
C VAL A 71 4.54 -9.88 3.93
N ALA A 72 4.31 -10.47 5.11
CA ALA A 72 4.20 -11.92 5.24
C ALA A 72 3.06 -12.48 4.38
N LYS A 73 1.89 -11.83 4.42
CA LYS A 73 0.72 -12.23 3.62
C LYS A 73 0.97 -12.06 2.12
N ALA A 74 1.61 -10.97 1.72
CA ALA A 74 2.00 -10.74 0.33
C ALA A 74 2.99 -11.78 -0.20
N LYS A 75 3.93 -12.25 0.64
CA LYS A 75 4.82 -13.38 0.32
C LYS A 75 4.04 -14.69 0.16
N THR A 76 3.10 -14.98 1.06
CA THR A 76 2.28 -16.21 0.96
C THR A 76 1.36 -16.21 -0.27
N LEU A 77 0.94 -15.03 -0.72
CA LEU A 77 0.10 -14.84 -1.91
C LEU A 77 0.92 -14.71 -3.20
N ALA A 78 2.26 -14.85 -3.13
CA ALA A 78 3.19 -14.73 -4.24
C ALA A 78 3.13 -13.38 -4.99
N TRP A 79 2.86 -12.29 -4.28
CA TRP A 79 2.89 -10.92 -4.84
C TRP A 79 4.28 -10.28 -4.79
N LEU A 80 5.17 -10.90 -4.02
CA LEU A 80 6.56 -10.56 -3.73
C LEU A 80 7.42 -11.79 -4.03
#